data_AF-A0A9P4UBY4-F1
#
_entry.id   AF-A0A9P4UBY4-F1
#
_cell.length_a   1.000
_cell.length_b   1.000
_cell.length_c   1.000
_cell.angle_alpha   90.00
_cell.angle_beta   90.00
_cell.angle_gamma   90.00
#
_symmetry.space_group_name_H-M   'P 1'
#
loop_
_entity.id
_entity.type
_entity.pdbx_description
1 polymer ?
#
loop_
_entity_poly.entity_id
_entity_poly.type
_entity_poly.pdbx_seq_one_letter_code
_entity_poly.pdbx_strand_id
1 'polypeptide(L)'
;MRHEDALTIQNKQRKRREDDRTGLPNEILMDVFDRLTNKPSNLVAAMRTCKRWHHIASTVLYQHISLDSKLREDTSGARFGKFARQYHLIQSLSVRITQVHLMGFCVRSTDAFDRLAELCEAVRRMKNLRTFALSFEESLDHLEGFPVPSAVIVLVLQSLPASVVNLNLDCDCINRPDIDQPHVCHAVSALLPRLRSLRLRTSHLCSGLLSSLSLAATLDHERLSSPSNSKKHPNRASALEYLIIKVIARPECAHSAHTALCYSGDKLLHGAKLATTLQELYNIGAFPSLCEFAVIGRVDAPSTLQNDNWNVFKIRTFARGISETITLPYCARGGSSSLYMIRDGEGDWFGSFPDISSALEGPLAWTKTGVKATRYLKPYEWNNDWVLNRTKLAPRDSVIKKFGVSFRLWKHEDATRLKLLSARKVAGFGDTEVATQFLPEGWRWAVAEGPWNWTIEPMAAY
;
A
#
# COMPACT_ATOMS: atom_id res chain seq x y z
N MET A 1 -53.66 44.43 -32.96
CA MET A 1 -52.82 43.34 -33.50
C MET A 1 -51.31 43.62 -33.44
N ARG A 2 -50.76 44.80 -33.76
CA ARG A 2 -49.28 45.03 -33.72
C ARG A 2 -48.65 45.20 -32.33
N HIS A 3 -49.44 45.32 -31.25
CA HIS A 3 -48.94 45.57 -29.90
C HIS A 3 -48.68 44.29 -29.07
N GLU A 4 -49.34 43.18 -29.42
CA GLU A 4 -49.16 41.88 -28.73
C GLU A 4 -47.89 41.15 -29.19
N ASP A 5 -47.48 41.33 -30.45
CA ASP A 5 -46.22 40.75 -30.95
C ASP A 5 -44.98 41.38 -30.29
N ALA A 6 -45.03 42.69 -29.97
CA ALA A 6 -43.94 43.39 -29.31
C ALA A 6 -43.69 42.90 -27.86
N LEU A 7 -44.77 42.66 -27.11
CA LEU A 7 -44.70 42.09 -25.75
C LEU A 7 -44.21 40.64 -25.76
N THR A 8 -44.56 39.87 -26.79
CA THR A 8 -44.12 38.48 -26.96
C THR A 8 -42.63 38.40 -27.29
N ILE A 9 -42.11 39.32 -28.11
CA ILE A 9 -40.67 39.42 -28.44
C ILE A 9 -39.86 39.89 -27.23
N GLN A 10 -40.33 40.88 -26.47
CA GLN A 10 -39.65 41.32 -25.24
C GLN A 10 -39.63 40.23 -24.17
N ASN A 11 -40.71 39.47 -23.99
CA ASN A 11 -40.73 38.33 -23.06
C ASN A 11 -39.81 37.19 -23.52
N LYS A 12 -39.70 36.92 -24.84
CA LYS A 12 -38.70 35.97 -25.38
C LYS A 12 -37.27 36.44 -25.17
N GLN A 13 -36.99 37.73 -25.30
CA GLN A 13 -35.65 38.30 -25.06
C GLN A 13 -35.29 38.36 -23.57
N ARG A 14 -36.26 38.66 -22.69
CA ARG A 14 -36.06 38.67 -21.24
C ARG A 14 -35.83 37.25 -20.69
N LYS A 15 -36.59 36.26 -21.19
CA LYS A 15 -36.37 34.83 -20.90
C LYS A 15 -35.03 34.30 -21.46
N ARG A 16 -34.46 34.93 -22.49
CA ARG A 16 -33.10 34.63 -22.99
C ARG A 16 -31.98 35.28 -22.18
N ARG A 17 -32.24 36.37 -21.45
CA ARG A 17 -31.22 37.07 -20.64
C ARG A 17 -31.11 36.55 -19.21
N GLU A 18 -32.13 35.91 -18.66
CA GLU A 18 -32.08 35.35 -17.29
C GLU A 18 -31.36 34.00 -17.17
N ASP A 19 -30.98 33.36 -18.29
CA ASP A 19 -30.28 32.07 -18.27
C ASP A 19 -28.74 32.19 -18.40
N ASP A 20 -28.19 33.41 -18.29
CA ASP A 20 -26.75 33.67 -18.41
C ASP A 20 -25.93 33.12 -17.22
N ARG A 21 -26.61 32.71 -16.14
CA ARG A 21 -26.00 31.92 -15.04
C ARG A 21 -25.60 30.51 -15.48
N THR A 22 -26.04 30.07 -16.66
CA THR A 22 -25.53 28.87 -17.32
C THR A 22 -24.36 29.15 -18.27
N GLY A 23 -23.80 30.36 -18.30
CA GLY A 23 -22.72 30.73 -19.22
C GLY A 23 -21.33 30.15 -18.91
N LEU A 24 -21.11 29.59 -17.71
CA LEU A 24 -19.81 29.02 -17.34
C LEU A 24 -19.46 27.84 -18.27
N PRO A 25 -18.23 27.74 -18.83
CA PRO A 25 -17.79 26.56 -19.59
C PRO A 25 -17.84 25.27 -18.76
N ASN A 26 -17.98 24.12 -19.42
CA ASN A 26 -18.09 22.81 -18.73
C ASN A 26 -16.83 22.49 -17.92
N GLU A 27 -15.67 22.93 -18.39
CA GLU A 27 -14.36 22.73 -17.79
C GLU A 27 -14.27 23.47 -16.44
N ILE A 28 -14.81 24.68 -16.38
CA ILE A 28 -14.86 25.46 -15.13
C ILE A 28 -15.83 24.83 -14.13
N LEU A 29 -17.01 24.38 -14.59
CA LEU A 29 -17.95 23.65 -13.74
C LEU A 29 -17.35 22.34 -13.22
N MET A 30 -16.60 21.63 -14.06
CA MET A 30 -15.89 20.42 -13.67
C MET A 30 -14.84 20.71 -12.60
N ASP A 31 -14.02 21.77 -12.73
CA ASP A 31 -13.06 22.18 -11.68
C ASP A 31 -13.77 22.54 -10.37
N VAL A 32 -14.90 23.25 -10.44
CA VAL A 32 -15.71 23.56 -9.26
C VAL A 32 -16.23 22.29 -8.58
N PHE A 33 -16.78 21.35 -9.35
CA PHE A 33 -17.31 20.09 -8.81
C PHE A 33 -16.20 19.18 -8.29
N ASP A 34 -15.03 19.16 -8.92
CA ASP A 34 -13.84 18.45 -8.43
C ASP A 34 -13.46 18.91 -7.02
N ARG A 35 -13.57 20.22 -6.73
CA ARG A 35 -13.32 20.77 -5.38
C ARG A 35 -14.37 20.36 -4.34
N LEU A 36 -15.56 19.92 -4.78
CA LEU A 36 -16.63 19.43 -3.91
C LEU A 36 -16.50 17.92 -3.57
N THR A 37 -15.57 17.20 -4.20
CA THR A 37 -15.40 15.73 -4.00
C THR A 37 -15.16 15.32 -2.55
N ASN A 38 -14.59 16.20 -1.73
CA ASN A 38 -14.39 15.97 -0.29
C ASN A 38 -15.71 15.79 0.49
N LYS A 39 -16.84 16.26 -0.06
CA LYS A 39 -18.19 16.08 0.52
C LYS A 39 -19.16 15.67 -0.60
N PRO A 40 -19.30 14.36 -0.88
CA PRO A 40 -20.15 13.86 -1.98
C PRO A 40 -21.62 14.32 -1.92
N SER A 41 -22.14 14.64 -0.74
CA SER A 41 -23.48 15.24 -0.57
C SER A 41 -23.65 16.54 -1.34
N ASN A 42 -22.59 17.36 -1.45
CA ASN A 42 -22.62 18.61 -2.21
C ASN A 42 -22.74 18.36 -3.72
N LEU A 43 -22.08 17.31 -4.23
CA LEU A 43 -22.23 16.89 -5.63
C LEU A 43 -23.64 16.39 -5.91
N VAL A 44 -24.22 15.61 -4.99
CA VAL A 44 -25.62 15.16 -5.11
C VAL A 44 -26.59 16.34 -5.12
N ALA A 45 -26.36 17.36 -4.29
CA ALA A 45 -27.14 18.59 -4.32
C ALA A 45 -26.98 19.35 -5.65
N ALA A 46 -25.74 19.47 -6.16
CA ALA A 46 -25.47 20.08 -7.46
C ALA A 46 -26.17 19.33 -8.61
N MET A 47 -26.20 18.00 -8.56
CA MET A 47 -26.90 17.18 -9.55
C MET A 47 -28.42 17.40 -9.60
N ARG A 48 -29.02 17.96 -8.55
CA ARG A 48 -30.46 18.27 -8.47
C ARG A 48 -30.82 19.65 -9.01
N THR A 49 -29.84 20.48 -9.34
CA THR A 49 -30.08 21.87 -9.78
C THR A 49 -30.64 21.95 -11.20
N CYS A 50 -29.94 21.37 -12.17
CA CYS A 50 -30.35 21.34 -13.58
C CYS A 50 -29.72 20.15 -14.31
N LYS A 51 -30.23 19.81 -15.51
CA LYS A 51 -29.74 18.68 -16.31
C LYS A 51 -28.25 18.77 -16.67
N ARG A 52 -27.75 19.98 -16.93
CA ARG A 52 -26.34 20.20 -17.27
C ARG A 52 -25.43 19.91 -16.08
N TRP A 53 -25.78 20.45 -14.91
CA TRP A 53 -25.04 20.19 -13.68
C TRP A 53 -25.13 18.72 -13.29
N HIS A 54 -26.30 18.08 -13.47
CA HIS A 54 -26.44 16.64 -13.29
C HIS A 54 -25.41 15.86 -14.11
N HIS A 55 -25.30 16.15 -15.41
CA HIS A 55 -24.38 15.44 -16.29
C HIS A 55 -22.93 15.62 -15.83
N ILE A 56 -22.46 16.86 -15.63
CA ILE A 56 -21.06 17.14 -15.25
C ILE A 56 -20.74 16.67 -13.83
N ALA A 57 -21.63 16.90 -12.86
CA ALA A 57 -21.42 16.43 -11.49
C ALA A 57 -21.47 14.90 -11.42
N SER A 58 -22.25 14.22 -12.27
CA SER A 58 -22.24 12.76 -12.35
C SER A 58 -20.89 12.21 -12.84
N THR A 59 -20.25 12.85 -13.83
CA THR A 59 -18.93 12.40 -14.29
C THR A 59 -17.90 12.49 -13.18
N VAL A 60 -17.94 13.55 -12.36
CA VAL A 60 -17.04 13.72 -11.20
C VAL A 60 -17.38 12.71 -10.09
N LEU A 61 -18.66 12.59 -9.73
CA LEU A 61 -19.11 11.73 -8.62
C LEU A 61 -18.80 10.25 -8.85
N TYR A 62 -18.96 9.76 -10.08
CA TYR A 62 -18.76 8.35 -10.41
C TYR A 62 -17.36 8.02 -10.94
N GLN A 63 -16.46 9.01 -11.07
CA GLN A 63 -15.10 8.78 -11.56
C GLN A 63 -14.28 7.89 -10.63
N HIS A 64 -14.42 8.11 -9.32
CA HIS A 64 -13.63 7.44 -8.29
C HIS A 64 -14.57 6.82 -7.24
N ILE A 65 -14.68 5.50 -7.26
CA ILE A 65 -15.62 4.76 -6.42
C ILE A 65 -14.86 3.98 -5.36
N SER A 66 -15.33 4.05 -4.12
CA SER A 66 -14.88 3.19 -3.02
C SER A 66 -16.08 2.42 -2.47
N LEU A 67 -15.95 1.10 -2.41
CA LEU A 67 -17.01 0.18 -1.99
C LEU A 67 -16.52 -0.70 -0.84
N ASP A 68 -17.33 -0.80 0.20
CA ASP A 68 -17.25 -1.90 1.15
C ASP A 68 -18.11 -3.06 0.65
N SER A 69 -17.48 -4.22 0.51
CA SER A 69 -18.16 -5.47 0.18
C SER A 69 -18.59 -6.17 1.46
N LYS A 70 -19.90 -6.25 1.64
CA LYS A 70 -20.60 -6.85 2.79
C LYS A 70 -21.64 -7.83 2.24
N LEU A 71 -21.98 -8.87 2.99
CA LEU A 71 -22.92 -9.91 2.53
C LEU A 71 -24.36 -9.43 2.41
N ARG A 72 -24.76 -8.41 3.18
CA ARG A 72 -26.15 -7.91 3.16
C ARG A 72 -26.49 -7.24 1.83
N GLU A 73 -27.72 -7.47 1.36
CA GLU A 73 -28.20 -6.95 0.07
C GLU A 73 -28.36 -5.43 0.02
N ASP A 74 -28.55 -4.80 1.18
CA ASP A 74 -28.75 -3.35 1.30
C ASP A 74 -27.45 -2.55 1.25
N THR A 75 -26.32 -3.23 1.10
CA THR A 75 -24.99 -2.62 1.18
C THR A 75 -24.62 -1.88 -0.09
N SER A 76 -23.69 -0.93 0.03
CA SER A 76 -23.18 -0.14 -1.10
C SER A 76 -22.65 -1.02 -2.22
N GLY A 77 -21.93 -2.10 -1.90
CA GLY A 77 -21.38 -3.04 -2.88
C GLY A 77 -22.48 -3.77 -3.66
N ALA A 78 -23.46 -4.37 -2.96
CA ALA A 78 -24.56 -5.09 -3.59
C ALA A 78 -25.44 -4.17 -4.45
N ARG A 79 -25.79 -2.98 -3.94
CA ARG A 79 -26.54 -1.97 -4.71
C ARG A 79 -25.76 -1.49 -5.92
N PHE A 80 -24.45 -1.30 -5.78
CA PHE A 80 -23.61 -0.90 -6.88
C PHE A 80 -23.62 -1.94 -8.01
N GLY A 81 -23.42 -3.23 -7.70
CA GLY A 81 -23.47 -4.31 -8.70
C GLY A 81 -24.82 -4.40 -9.42
N LYS A 82 -25.93 -4.25 -8.68
CA LYS A 82 -27.29 -4.35 -9.23
C LYS A 82 -27.71 -3.11 -10.03
N PHE A 83 -27.35 -1.90 -9.60
CA PHE A 83 -27.94 -0.66 -10.10
C PHE A 83 -26.97 0.28 -10.84
N ALA A 84 -25.66 0.04 -10.79
CA ALA A 84 -24.72 0.86 -11.53
C ALA A 84 -24.97 0.72 -13.05
N ARG A 85 -25.26 1.85 -13.70
CA ARG A 85 -25.40 1.94 -15.17
C ARG A 85 -24.26 2.70 -15.82
N GLN A 86 -23.48 3.42 -15.02
CA GLN A 86 -22.49 4.39 -15.48
C GLN A 86 -21.06 3.83 -15.44
N TYR A 87 -20.89 2.54 -15.77
CA TYR A 87 -19.59 1.86 -15.74
C TYR A 87 -18.51 2.55 -16.60
N HIS A 88 -18.93 3.24 -17.66
CA HIS A 88 -18.04 3.98 -18.55
C HIS A 88 -17.43 5.25 -17.91
N LEU A 89 -18.02 5.77 -16.83
CA LEU A 89 -17.47 6.95 -16.12
C LEU A 89 -16.41 6.57 -15.10
N ILE A 90 -16.40 5.30 -14.64
CA ILE A 90 -15.53 4.84 -13.57
C ILE A 90 -14.12 4.69 -14.08
N GLN A 91 -13.20 5.46 -13.51
CA GLN A 91 -11.77 5.40 -13.80
C GLN A 91 -10.97 4.80 -12.64
N SER A 92 -11.50 4.85 -11.42
CA SER A 92 -10.88 4.22 -10.25
C SER A 92 -11.92 3.50 -9.40
N LEU A 93 -11.58 2.28 -9.01
CA LEU A 93 -12.39 1.47 -8.10
C LEU A 93 -11.52 0.97 -6.96
N SER A 94 -11.94 1.24 -5.73
CA SER A 94 -11.38 0.66 -4.52
C SER A 94 -12.42 -0.21 -3.85
N VAL A 95 -12.10 -1.48 -3.65
CA VAL A 95 -12.94 -2.45 -2.97
C VAL A 95 -12.27 -2.84 -1.66
N ARG A 96 -13.02 -2.74 -0.58
CA ARG A 96 -12.64 -3.29 0.73
C ARG A 96 -13.57 -4.43 1.08
N ILE A 97 -13.04 -5.64 1.25
CA ILE A 97 -13.82 -6.79 1.70
C ILE A 97 -13.84 -6.80 3.23
N THR A 98 -15.05 -6.82 3.80
CA THR A 98 -15.27 -6.74 5.26
C THR A 98 -15.09 -8.08 5.96
N GLN A 99 -14.86 -8.08 7.28
CA GLN A 99 -14.71 -9.28 8.10
C GLN A 99 -15.90 -10.25 7.98
N VAL A 100 -17.12 -9.72 7.89
CA VAL A 100 -18.32 -10.55 7.67
C VAL A 100 -18.28 -11.29 6.33
N HIS A 101 -17.78 -10.64 5.29
CA HIS A 101 -17.63 -11.27 3.97
C HIS A 101 -16.47 -12.28 3.99
N LEU A 102 -15.36 -11.96 4.64
CA LEU A 102 -14.24 -12.87 4.82
C LEU A 102 -14.65 -14.16 5.56
N MET A 103 -15.41 -14.02 6.65
CA MET A 103 -16.01 -15.16 7.35
C MET A 103 -16.87 -16.00 6.40
N GLY A 104 -17.65 -15.36 5.54
CA GLY A 104 -18.43 -16.01 4.47
C GLY A 104 -17.57 -16.87 3.55
N PHE A 105 -16.40 -16.39 3.13
CA PHE A 105 -15.46 -17.19 2.34
C PHE A 105 -14.88 -18.38 3.14
N CYS A 106 -14.53 -18.19 4.41
CA CYS A 106 -14.01 -19.25 5.27
C CYS A 106 -15.01 -20.40 5.45
N VAL A 107 -16.30 -20.08 5.64
CA VAL A 107 -17.37 -21.09 5.77
C VAL A 107 -17.95 -21.53 4.43
N ARG A 108 -17.35 -21.11 3.30
CA ARG A 108 -17.79 -21.42 1.94
C ARG A 108 -19.26 -21.06 1.65
N SER A 109 -19.74 -19.94 2.20
CA SER A 109 -21.09 -19.43 1.98
C SER A 109 -21.31 -19.11 0.50
N THR A 110 -22.38 -19.64 -0.10
CA THR A 110 -22.78 -19.35 -1.49
C THR A 110 -22.98 -17.85 -1.70
N ASP A 111 -23.64 -17.17 -0.76
CA ASP A 111 -23.91 -15.74 -0.84
C ASP A 111 -22.62 -14.91 -0.97
N ALA A 112 -21.55 -15.30 -0.27
CA ALA A 112 -20.25 -14.63 -0.38
C ALA A 112 -19.67 -14.75 -1.80
N PHE A 113 -19.71 -15.96 -2.37
CA PHE A 113 -19.21 -16.19 -3.73
C PHE A 113 -20.09 -15.57 -4.82
N ASP A 114 -21.41 -15.52 -4.62
CA ASP A 114 -22.33 -14.85 -5.53
C ASP A 114 -22.08 -13.34 -5.54
N ARG A 115 -21.85 -12.73 -4.38
CA ARG A 115 -21.48 -11.30 -4.30
C ARG A 115 -20.13 -11.00 -4.93
N LEU A 116 -19.18 -11.91 -4.79
CA LEU A 116 -17.90 -11.82 -5.50
C LEU A 116 -18.10 -11.91 -7.03
N ALA A 117 -18.95 -12.82 -7.50
CA ALA A 117 -19.24 -12.98 -8.92
C ALA A 117 -19.93 -11.73 -9.49
N GLU A 118 -20.90 -11.14 -8.77
CA GLU A 118 -21.53 -9.87 -9.11
C GLU A 118 -20.49 -8.74 -9.23
N LEU A 119 -19.56 -8.65 -8.27
CA LEU A 119 -18.46 -7.67 -8.31
C LEU A 119 -17.56 -7.89 -9.52
N CYS A 120 -17.11 -9.12 -9.76
CA CYS A 120 -16.27 -9.48 -10.90
C CYS A 120 -16.94 -9.10 -12.22
N GLU A 121 -18.23 -9.36 -12.35
CA GLU A 121 -19.00 -9.00 -13.55
C GLU A 121 -19.14 -7.48 -13.71
N ALA A 122 -19.40 -6.74 -12.63
CA ALA A 122 -19.43 -5.29 -12.66
C ALA A 122 -18.07 -4.71 -13.11
N VAL A 123 -16.96 -5.25 -12.60
CA VAL A 123 -15.60 -4.81 -12.93
C VAL A 123 -15.27 -5.03 -14.41
N ARG A 124 -15.65 -6.17 -15.00
CA ARG A 124 -15.46 -6.45 -16.44
C ARG A 124 -16.13 -5.41 -17.35
N ARG A 125 -17.26 -4.84 -16.90
CA ARG A 125 -18.01 -3.82 -17.66
C ARG A 125 -17.37 -2.43 -17.62
N MET A 126 -16.43 -2.18 -16.70
CA MET A 126 -15.78 -0.88 -16.53
C MET A 126 -14.62 -0.69 -17.52
N LYS A 127 -14.94 -0.51 -18.80
CA LYS A 127 -13.93 -0.40 -19.88
C LYS A 127 -12.92 0.74 -19.68
N ASN A 128 -13.26 1.77 -18.91
CA ASN A 128 -12.40 2.93 -18.63
C ASN A 128 -11.67 2.84 -17.27
N LEU A 129 -11.75 1.71 -16.57
CA LEU A 129 -11.11 1.52 -15.27
C LEU A 129 -9.58 1.51 -15.40
N ARG A 130 -8.92 2.54 -14.90
CA ARG A 130 -7.45 2.67 -14.93
C ARG A 130 -6.78 2.22 -13.64
N THR A 131 -7.44 2.48 -12.51
CA THR A 131 -6.91 2.18 -11.18
C THR A 131 -7.84 1.22 -10.45
N PHE A 132 -7.30 0.11 -9.98
CA PHE A 132 -8.02 -0.84 -9.14
C PHE A 132 -7.27 -1.04 -7.82
N ALA A 133 -8.00 -0.98 -6.72
CA ALA A 133 -7.49 -1.27 -5.38
C ALA A 133 -8.35 -2.33 -4.70
N LEU A 134 -7.72 -3.38 -4.17
CA LEU A 134 -8.35 -4.38 -3.33
C LEU A 134 -7.68 -4.36 -1.96
N SER A 135 -8.51 -4.30 -0.92
CA SER A 135 -8.06 -4.37 0.48
C SER A 135 -9.01 -5.23 1.29
N PHE A 136 -8.52 -5.69 2.43
CA PHE A 136 -9.28 -6.46 3.40
C PHE A 136 -9.37 -5.66 4.70
N GLU A 137 -10.52 -5.70 5.34
CA GLU A 137 -10.68 -5.11 6.67
C GLU A 137 -9.71 -5.77 7.65
N GLU A 138 -8.96 -4.98 8.41
CA GLU A 138 -8.03 -5.50 9.41
C GLU A 138 -8.81 -5.89 10.68
N SER A 139 -8.44 -7.02 11.30
CA SER A 139 -9.00 -7.43 12.61
C SER A 139 -8.55 -6.45 13.69
N LEU A 140 -9.49 -6.00 14.55
CA LEU A 140 -9.23 -4.99 15.58
C LEU A 140 -8.59 -5.55 16.86
N ASP A 141 -8.67 -6.86 17.11
CA ASP A 141 -8.61 -7.40 18.48
C ASP A 141 -7.50 -8.43 18.76
N HIS A 142 -6.34 -8.38 18.09
CA HIS A 142 -5.28 -9.44 18.14
C HIS A 142 -5.77 -10.85 17.72
N LEU A 143 -7.08 -11.05 17.61
CA LEU A 143 -7.71 -12.24 17.07
C LEU A 143 -7.31 -12.33 15.60
N GLU A 144 -6.80 -13.49 15.24
CA GLU A 144 -6.51 -13.85 13.86
C GLU A 144 -7.77 -13.58 13.03
N GLY A 145 -7.71 -12.56 12.17
CA GLY A 145 -8.82 -12.24 11.28
C GLY A 145 -9.09 -13.39 10.31
N PHE A 146 -10.24 -13.35 9.64
CA PHE A 146 -10.57 -14.38 8.66
C PHE A 146 -9.65 -14.31 7.44
N PRO A 147 -8.90 -15.38 7.13
CA PRO A 147 -7.98 -15.33 6.02
C PRO A 147 -8.70 -15.48 4.68
N VAL A 148 -8.14 -14.86 3.64
CA VAL A 148 -8.71 -14.84 2.30
C VAL A 148 -8.20 -16.03 1.49
N PRO A 149 -9.08 -16.84 0.87
CA PRO A 149 -8.65 -17.84 -0.10
C PRO A 149 -7.98 -17.19 -1.32
N SER A 150 -6.81 -17.70 -1.73
CA SER A 150 -6.06 -17.18 -2.89
C SER A 150 -6.92 -17.13 -4.17
N ALA A 151 -7.78 -18.14 -4.36
CA ALA A 151 -8.71 -18.22 -5.49
C ALA A 151 -9.65 -17.00 -5.62
N VAL A 152 -10.10 -16.42 -4.50
CA VAL A 152 -10.96 -15.22 -4.51
C VAL A 152 -10.21 -14.04 -5.14
N ILE A 153 -8.95 -13.82 -4.74
CA ILE A 153 -8.13 -12.74 -5.28
C ILE A 153 -7.82 -12.98 -6.74
N VAL A 154 -7.46 -14.20 -7.12
CA VAL A 154 -7.19 -14.56 -8.52
C VAL A 154 -8.41 -14.29 -9.40
N LEU A 155 -9.62 -14.67 -8.97
CA LEU A 155 -10.86 -14.41 -9.72
C LEU A 155 -11.10 -12.91 -9.94
N VAL A 156 -10.84 -12.08 -8.94
CA VAL A 156 -10.94 -10.62 -9.06
C VAL A 156 -9.90 -10.10 -10.06
N LEU A 157 -8.65 -10.53 -9.94
CA LEU A 157 -7.55 -10.11 -10.82
C LEU A 157 -7.78 -10.50 -12.28
N GLN A 158 -8.29 -11.71 -12.53
CA GLN A 158 -8.66 -12.19 -13.86
C GLN A 158 -9.84 -11.42 -14.46
N SER A 159 -10.67 -10.80 -13.62
CA SER A 159 -11.82 -10.00 -14.06
C SER A 159 -11.45 -8.54 -14.39
N LEU A 160 -10.21 -8.12 -14.12
CA LEU A 160 -9.76 -6.75 -14.37
C LEU A 160 -9.64 -6.44 -15.87
N PRO A 161 -10.32 -5.38 -16.38
CA PRO A 161 -10.25 -5.01 -17.79
C PRO A 161 -8.85 -4.58 -18.21
N ALA A 162 -8.57 -4.66 -19.51
CA ALA A 162 -7.27 -4.31 -20.11
C ALA A 162 -6.80 -2.87 -19.84
N SER A 163 -7.74 -1.97 -19.53
CA SER A 163 -7.48 -0.57 -19.19
C SER A 163 -6.83 -0.37 -17.81
N VAL A 164 -6.83 -1.38 -16.93
CA VAL A 164 -6.23 -1.27 -15.60
C VAL A 164 -4.70 -1.24 -15.73
N VAL A 165 -4.13 -0.08 -15.44
CA VAL A 165 -2.69 0.20 -15.45
C VAL A 165 -2.13 0.47 -14.06
N ASN A 166 -2.97 0.77 -13.07
CA ASN A 166 -2.56 0.95 -11.67
C ASN A 166 -3.25 -0.09 -10.79
N LEU A 167 -2.45 -0.90 -10.09
CA LEU A 167 -2.95 -1.95 -9.22
C LEU A 167 -2.44 -1.76 -7.80
N ASN A 168 -3.36 -1.74 -6.84
CA ASN A 168 -3.06 -1.75 -5.41
C ASN A 168 -3.70 -2.98 -4.77
N LEU A 169 -2.88 -3.89 -4.26
CA LEU A 169 -3.31 -5.08 -3.57
C LEU A 169 -2.79 -5.05 -2.15
N ASP A 170 -3.73 -4.94 -1.20
CA ASP A 170 -3.48 -5.13 0.22
C ASP A 170 -4.08 -6.47 0.63
N CYS A 171 -3.23 -7.48 0.72
CA CYS A 171 -3.59 -8.89 0.87
C CYS A 171 -2.74 -9.58 1.95
N ASP A 172 -2.40 -8.88 3.03
CA ASP A 172 -1.62 -9.44 4.14
C ASP A 172 -2.28 -10.63 4.85
N CYS A 173 -3.59 -10.80 4.70
CA CYS A 173 -4.37 -11.88 5.32
C CYS A 173 -4.66 -13.05 4.36
N ILE A 174 -3.85 -13.27 3.32
CA ILE A 174 -4.02 -14.43 2.43
C ILE A 174 -3.67 -15.72 3.17
N ASN A 175 -4.51 -16.73 3.02
CA ASN A 175 -4.18 -18.11 3.40
C ASN A 175 -2.94 -18.58 2.65
N ARG A 176 -2.09 -19.37 3.33
CA ARG A 176 -1.06 -20.13 2.65
C ARG A 176 -1.70 -20.96 1.53
N PRO A 177 -1.30 -20.76 0.26
CA PRO A 177 -1.93 -21.49 -0.84
C PRO A 177 -1.56 -22.97 -0.77
N ASP A 178 -2.57 -23.84 -0.92
CA ASP A 178 -2.33 -25.28 -1.16
C ASP A 178 -1.76 -25.49 -2.57
N ILE A 179 -1.09 -26.62 -2.80
CA ILE A 179 -0.44 -26.98 -4.08
C ILE A 179 -1.41 -26.84 -5.28
N ASP A 180 -2.69 -27.18 -5.08
CA ASP A 180 -3.70 -27.16 -6.14
C ASP A 180 -4.42 -25.79 -6.28
N GLN A 181 -4.12 -24.82 -5.42
CA GLN A 181 -4.79 -23.52 -5.46
C GLN A 181 -4.09 -22.55 -6.42
N PRO A 182 -4.86 -21.74 -7.17
CA PRO A 182 -4.29 -20.73 -8.03
C PRO A 182 -3.54 -19.67 -7.20
N HIS A 183 -2.39 -19.22 -7.69
CA HIS A 183 -1.57 -18.23 -7.01
C HIS A 183 -1.85 -16.78 -7.41
N VAL A 184 -1.94 -15.92 -6.40
CA VAL A 184 -1.94 -14.46 -6.59
C VAL A 184 -0.70 -13.99 -7.36
N CYS A 185 0.48 -14.55 -7.08
CA CYS A 185 1.72 -14.16 -7.76
C CYS A 185 1.64 -14.34 -9.28
N HIS A 186 1.12 -15.47 -9.77
CA HIS A 186 0.95 -15.70 -11.22
C HIS A 186 -0.12 -14.80 -11.83
N ALA A 187 -1.22 -14.57 -11.11
CA ALA A 187 -2.25 -13.64 -11.57
C ALA A 187 -1.72 -12.21 -11.70
N VAL A 188 -0.93 -11.73 -10.72
CA VAL A 188 -0.26 -10.42 -10.80
C VAL A 188 0.78 -10.40 -11.91
N SER A 189 1.59 -11.45 -12.04
CA SER A 189 2.59 -11.63 -13.10
C SER A 189 1.97 -11.44 -14.48
N ALA A 190 0.80 -12.04 -14.74
CA ALA A 190 0.08 -11.89 -16.01
C ALA A 190 -0.35 -10.43 -16.30
N LEU A 191 -0.52 -9.61 -15.27
CA LEU A 191 -0.88 -8.19 -15.39
C LEU A 191 0.34 -7.27 -15.55
N LEU A 192 1.52 -7.65 -15.04
CA LEU A 192 2.73 -6.82 -15.05
C LEU A 192 3.07 -6.15 -16.40
N PRO A 193 2.91 -6.80 -17.58
CA PRO A 193 3.25 -6.16 -18.84
C PRO A 193 2.46 -4.88 -19.12
N ARG A 194 1.21 -4.76 -18.62
CA ARG A 194 0.34 -3.59 -18.84
C ARG A 194 0.33 -2.59 -17.69
N LEU A 195 0.83 -2.97 -16.52
CA LEU A 195 0.81 -2.08 -15.35
C LEU A 195 1.86 -0.99 -15.49
N ARG A 196 1.49 0.23 -15.10
CA ARG A 196 2.38 1.38 -14.86
C ARG A 196 2.71 1.53 -13.38
N SER A 197 1.78 1.20 -12.49
CA SER A 197 2.00 1.23 -11.05
C SER A 197 1.51 -0.06 -10.41
N LEU A 198 2.35 -0.65 -9.56
CA LEU A 198 1.98 -1.78 -8.71
C LEU A 198 2.36 -1.49 -7.25
N ARG A 199 1.36 -1.51 -6.36
CA ARG A 199 1.54 -1.60 -4.92
C ARG A 199 1.05 -2.97 -4.47
N LEU A 200 1.95 -3.78 -3.93
CA LEU A 200 1.66 -5.13 -3.48
C LEU A 200 2.07 -5.28 -2.02
N ARG A 201 1.09 -5.55 -1.16
CA ARG A 201 1.24 -5.89 0.25
C ARG A 201 0.66 -7.27 0.45
N THR A 202 1.51 -8.25 0.76
CA THR A 202 1.12 -9.66 0.84
C THR A 202 2.06 -10.41 1.78
N SER A 203 1.50 -11.39 2.49
CA SER A 203 2.24 -12.29 3.37
C SER A 203 3.05 -13.35 2.60
N HIS A 204 2.63 -13.69 1.38
CA HIS A 204 3.19 -14.76 0.56
C HIS A 204 3.59 -14.25 -0.83
N LEU A 205 4.81 -14.61 -1.25
CA LEU A 205 5.38 -14.27 -2.56
C LEU A 205 6.20 -15.45 -3.08
N CYS A 206 6.12 -15.73 -4.37
CA CYS A 206 6.99 -16.70 -5.03
C CYS A 206 7.66 -16.10 -6.27
N SER A 207 8.60 -16.86 -6.82
CA SER A 207 9.25 -16.61 -8.11
C SER A 207 8.26 -16.35 -9.26
N GLY A 208 7.07 -16.94 -9.16
CA GLY A 208 5.97 -16.77 -10.10
C GLY A 208 5.50 -15.32 -10.31
N LEU A 209 5.84 -14.39 -9.41
CA LEU A 209 5.46 -12.99 -9.55
C LEU A 209 6.07 -12.33 -10.80
N LEU A 210 7.28 -12.73 -11.19
CA LEU A 210 8.05 -12.10 -12.27
C LEU A 210 8.13 -12.99 -13.53
N SER A 211 7.44 -14.13 -13.53
CA SER A 211 7.55 -15.16 -14.56
C SER A 211 7.11 -14.72 -15.96
N SER A 212 6.22 -13.72 -16.07
CA SER A 212 5.74 -13.21 -17.36
C SER A 212 6.78 -12.37 -18.10
N LEU A 213 7.78 -11.86 -17.36
CA LEU A 213 8.81 -10.97 -17.89
C LEU A 213 10.08 -11.73 -18.24
N SER A 214 10.43 -12.74 -17.45
CA SER A 214 11.61 -13.55 -17.69
C SER A 214 11.46 -14.92 -17.03
N LEU A 215 11.65 -15.98 -17.83
CA LEU A 215 11.82 -17.35 -17.32
C LEU A 215 13.03 -17.48 -16.39
N ALA A 216 14.03 -16.60 -16.53
CA ALA A 216 15.21 -16.57 -15.67
C ALA A 216 14.98 -15.88 -14.32
N ALA A 217 13.83 -15.24 -14.09
CA ALA A 217 13.49 -14.58 -12.83
C ALA A 217 13.05 -15.57 -11.73
N THR A 218 13.36 -16.86 -11.88
CA THR A 218 13.02 -17.87 -10.89
C THR A 218 13.86 -17.64 -9.62
N LEU A 219 13.20 -17.13 -8.57
CA LEU A 219 13.79 -16.85 -7.25
C LEU A 219 14.28 -18.12 -6.50
N ASP A 220 14.04 -19.33 -7.03
CA ASP A 220 14.34 -20.62 -6.39
C ASP A 220 15.18 -21.59 -7.23
N HIS A 221 15.86 -22.49 -6.51
CA HIS A 221 16.80 -23.55 -6.93
C HIS A 221 16.22 -24.64 -7.85
N GLU A 222 15.06 -24.47 -8.47
CA GLU A 222 14.52 -25.42 -9.45
C GLU A 222 15.22 -25.35 -10.81
N ARG A 223 16.38 -24.69 -10.90
CA ARG A 223 17.36 -24.99 -11.95
C ARG A 223 18.02 -26.34 -11.64
N LEU A 224 17.25 -27.42 -11.68
CA LEU A 224 17.79 -28.77 -11.88
C LEU A 224 18.24 -28.87 -13.34
N SER A 225 19.40 -28.27 -13.62
CA SER A 225 20.47 -28.71 -14.54
C SER A 225 20.07 -29.29 -15.91
N SER A 226 18.95 -28.91 -16.50
CA SER A 226 18.60 -29.31 -17.85
C SER A 226 18.94 -28.16 -18.80
N PRO A 227 20.03 -28.23 -19.58
CA PRO A 227 20.34 -27.26 -20.63
C PRO A 227 19.32 -27.43 -21.76
N SER A 228 18.09 -26.99 -21.54
CA SER A 228 17.08 -26.99 -22.58
C SER A 228 17.37 -25.81 -23.50
N ASN A 229 17.59 -26.11 -24.77
CA ASN A 229 17.67 -25.16 -25.89
C ASN A 229 16.30 -24.48 -26.11
N SER A 230 15.74 -23.86 -25.07
CA SER A 230 14.51 -23.11 -25.16
C SER A 230 14.77 -21.88 -26.01
N LYS A 231 14.06 -21.81 -27.15
CA LYS A 231 14.10 -20.71 -28.08
C LYS A 231 13.86 -19.42 -27.29
N LYS A 232 14.77 -18.44 -27.43
CA LYS A 232 14.67 -17.11 -26.81
C LYS A 232 13.33 -16.49 -27.20
N HIS A 233 12.33 -16.57 -26.33
CA HIS A 233 11.11 -15.80 -26.52
C HIS A 233 11.48 -14.32 -26.40
N PRO A 234 10.97 -13.44 -27.28
CA PRO A 234 11.19 -12.01 -27.13
C PRO A 234 10.60 -11.58 -25.79
N ASN A 235 11.46 -11.13 -24.88
CA ASN A 235 11.06 -10.64 -23.57
C ASN A 235 10.04 -9.52 -23.77
N ARG A 236 8.82 -9.71 -23.27
CA ARG A 236 7.82 -8.63 -23.24
C ARG A 236 8.29 -7.60 -22.22
N ALA A 237 8.70 -6.43 -22.71
CA ALA A 237 9.00 -5.31 -21.85
C ALA A 237 7.75 -4.89 -21.06
N SER A 238 7.90 -4.63 -19.76
CA SER A 238 6.84 -4.10 -18.91
C SER A 238 6.79 -2.56 -19.00
N ALA A 239 5.58 -2.00 -19.01
CA ALA A 239 5.33 -0.56 -18.92
C ALA A 239 5.39 -0.03 -17.47
N LEU A 240 5.89 -0.82 -16.52
CA LEU A 240 5.90 -0.48 -15.10
C LEU A 240 6.83 0.70 -14.84
N GLU A 241 6.28 1.78 -14.30
CA GLU A 241 6.98 3.00 -13.91
C GLU A 241 7.30 2.99 -12.41
N TYR A 242 6.38 2.46 -11.59
CA TYR A 242 6.49 2.45 -10.13
C TYR A 242 6.12 1.10 -9.53
N LEU A 243 6.94 0.62 -8.60
CA LEU A 243 6.73 -0.65 -7.91
C LEU A 243 6.98 -0.55 -6.41
N ILE A 244 5.99 -0.95 -5.60
CA ILE A 244 6.18 -1.18 -4.17
C ILE A 244 5.81 -2.62 -3.89
N ILE A 245 6.74 -3.34 -3.27
CA ILE A 245 6.46 -4.65 -2.71
C ILE A 245 6.75 -4.62 -1.22
N LYS A 246 5.75 -4.97 -0.45
CA LYS A 246 5.84 -5.09 0.99
C LYS A 246 5.76 -6.55 1.39
N VAL A 247 6.81 -7.00 2.05
CA VAL A 247 7.12 -8.41 2.39
C VAL A 247 6.91 -8.64 3.89
N ILE A 248 6.02 -7.87 4.53
CA ILE A 248 5.98 -7.81 6.01
C ILE A 248 5.01 -8.84 6.58
N ALA A 249 5.57 -9.84 7.28
CA ALA A 249 4.85 -10.66 8.25
C ALA A 249 4.57 -9.83 9.52
N ARG A 250 3.34 -9.91 10.04
CA ARG A 250 2.91 -9.17 11.24
C ARG A 250 3.77 -9.53 12.46
N PRO A 251 3.96 -8.61 13.42
CA PRO A 251 4.71 -8.86 14.66
C PRO A 251 4.19 -9.98 15.53
N GLU A 252 2.92 -10.29 15.39
CA GLU A 252 2.24 -11.29 16.21
C GLU A 252 2.30 -12.69 15.58
N CYS A 253 2.77 -12.82 14.33
CA CYS A 253 2.97 -14.14 13.75
C CYS A 253 4.18 -14.80 14.43
N ALA A 254 3.96 -15.97 15.04
CA ALA A 254 5.03 -16.85 15.53
C ALA A 254 6.04 -17.25 14.42
N HIS A 255 5.71 -16.95 13.17
CA HIS A 255 6.50 -17.18 11.98
C HIS A 255 7.29 -15.89 11.67
N SER A 256 8.62 -16.01 11.63
CA SER A 256 9.66 -14.99 11.40
C SER A 256 9.31 -13.82 10.47
N ALA A 257 10.02 -12.68 10.59
CA ALA A 257 9.92 -11.45 9.78
C ALA A 257 10.04 -11.55 8.24
N HIS A 258 9.95 -12.75 7.67
CA HIS A 258 10.13 -13.02 6.26
C HIS A 258 8.85 -13.59 5.65
N THR A 259 8.60 -13.25 4.39
CA THR A 259 7.54 -13.88 3.60
C THR A 259 7.94 -15.30 3.23
N ALA A 260 7.07 -16.27 3.56
CA ALA A 260 7.23 -17.64 3.09
C ALA A 260 7.02 -17.71 1.57
N LEU A 261 7.89 -18.47 0.89
CA LEU A 261 7.70 -18.80 -0.52
C LEU A 261 6.43 -19.62 -0.72
N CYS A 262 5.67 -19.36 -1.78
CA CYS A 262 4.30 -19.86 -1.90
C CYS A 262 4.12 -21.39 -1.87
N TYR A 263 5.15 -22.23 -2.02
CA TYR A 263 5.06 -23.69 -1.85
C TYR A 263 6.24 -24.34 -1.14
N SER A 264 7.28 -23.58 -0.80
CA SER A 264 8.59 -24.15 -0.47
C SER A 264 8.76 -24.49 1.01
N GLY A 265 7.66 -24.75 1.73
CA GLY A 265 7.72 -25.00 3.17
C GLY A 265 8.18 -23.75 3.93
N ASP A 266 9.25 -23.89 4.71
CA ASP A 266 9.80 -22.86 5.58
C ASP A 266 10.85 -21.96 4.90
N LYS A 267 11.05 -22.10 3.58
CA LYS A 267 12.00 -21.24 2.87
C LYS A 267 11.49 -19.81 2.81
N LEU A 268 12.37 -18.90 3.19
CA LEU A 268 12.06 -17.49 3.37
C LEU A 268 12.52 -16.68 2.16
N LEU A 269 11.64 -15.83 1.63
CA LEU A 269 12.01 -14.84 0.64
C LEU A 269 12.63 -13.63 1.33
N HIS A 270 13.94 -13.48 1.19
CA HIS A 270 14.64 -12.30 1.67
C HIS A 270 14.38 -11.11 0.75
N GLY A 271 13.94 -9.99 1.33
CA GLY A 271 13.70 -8.74 0.58
C GLY A 271 14.93 -8.23 -0.18
N ALA A 272 16.14 -8.50 0.32
CA ALA A 272 17.40 -8.20 -0.39
C ALA A 272 17.49 -8.94 -1.74
N LYS A 273 17.23 -10.25 -1.74
CA LYS A 273 17.24 -11.07 -2.95
C LYS A 273 16.19 -10.58 -3.96
N LEU A 274 14.97 -10.29 -3.50
CA LEU A 274 13.91 -9.75 -4.35
C LEU A 274 14.32 -8.40 -4.99
N ALA A 275 14.88 -7.48 -4.21
CA ALA A 275 15.36 -6.19 -4.71
C ALA A 275 16.49 -6.35 -5.75
N THR A 276 17.46 -7.24 -5.50
CA THR A 276 18.52 -7.56 -6.45
C THR A 276 17.96 -8.13 -7.75
N THR A 277 17.03 -9.08 -7.68
CA THR A 277 16.38 -9.64 -8.88
C THR A 277 15.62 -8.58 -9.68
N LEU A 278 14.92 -7.65 -9.01
CA LEU A 278 14.26 -6.53 -9.70
C LEU A 278 15.26 -5.61 -10.41
N GLN A 279 16.40 -5.31 -9.79
CA GLN A 279 17.46 -4.51 -10.42
C GLN A 279 18.12 -5.25 -11.59
N GLU A 280 18.36 -6.56 -11.48
CA GLU A 280 18.86 -7.39 -12.58
C GLU A 280 17.90 -7.36 -13.78
N LEU A 281 16.59 -7.52 -13.52
CA LEU A 281 15.56 -7.41 -14.55
C LEU A 281 15.52 -6.03 -15.20
N TYR A 282 15.68 -4.97 -14.42
CA TYR A 282 15.83 -3.61 -14.95
C TYR A 282 17.05 -3.49 -15.87
N ASN A 283 18.21 -3.96 -15.42
CA ASN A 283 19.47 -3.88 -16.16
C ASN A 283 19.44 -4.64 -17.50
N ILE A 284 18.69 -5.74 -17.60
CA ILE A 284 18.50 -6.47 -18.87
C ILE A 284 17.37 -5.90 -19.74
N GLY A 285 16.77 -4.78 -19.35
CA GLY A 285 15.72 -4.10 -20.13
C GLY A 285 14.33 -4.71 -20.00
N ALA A 286 14.05 -5.55 -18.99
CA ALA A 286 12.69 -6.06 -18.76
C ALA A 286 11.72 -4.96 -18.29
N PHE A 287 12.25 -3.90 -17.67
CA PHE A 287 11.51 -2.76 -17.14
C PHE A 287 12.04 -1.42 -17.67
N PRO A 288 11.91 -1.13 -18.97
CA PRO A 288 12.52 0.06 -19.57
C PRO A 288 11.93 1.38 -19.07
N SER A 289 10.70 1.36 -18.52
CA SER A 289 10.01 2.55 -17.99
C SER A 289 10.14 2.71 -16.47
N LEU A 290 10.78 1.78 -15.78
CA LEU A 290 10.81 1.77 -14.31
C LEU A 290 11.64 2.94 -13.80
N CYS A 291 10.96 3.87 -13.16
CA CYS A 291 11.55 5.07 -12.59
C CYS A 291 12.05 4.80 -11.17
N GLU A 292 11.23 4.07 -10.39
CA GLU A 292 11.48 3.84 -8.98
C GLU A 292 10.83 2.54 -8.49
N PHE A 293 11.53 1.82 -7.61
CA PHE A 293 10.92 0.75 -6.83
C PHE A 293 11.37 0.73 -5.37
N ALA A 294 10.54 0.12 -4.53
CA ALA A 294 10.88 -0.17 -3.14
C ALA A 294 10.44 -1.58 -2.73
N VAL A 295 11.34 -2.30 -2.07
CA VAL A 295 11.05 -3.55 -1.36
C VAL A 295 11.16 -3.30 0.14
N ILE A 296 10.02 -3.33 0.82
CA ILE A 296 9.93 -3.07 2.26
C ILE A 296 9.81 -4.41 2.97
N GLY A 297 10.79 -4.70 3.83
CA GLY A 297 10.81 -5.88 4.67
C GLY A 297 11.07 -5.54 6.13
N ARG A 298 10.96 -6.56 6.97
CA ARG A 298 11.28 -6.49 8.39
C ARG A 298 12.43 -7.45 8.69
N VAL A 299 13.23 -7.13 9.70
CA VAL A 299 14.23 -8.04 10.28
C VAL A 299 14.06 -8.00 11.79
N ASP A 300 13.90 -9.17 12.38
CA ASP A 300 13.81 -9.32 13.83
C ASP A 300 15.19 -9.46 14.44
N ALA A 301 15.40 -8.73 15.53
CA ALA A 301 16.60 -8.82 16.32
C ALA A 301 16.66 -10.18 17.03
N PRO A 302 17.81 -10.88 16.95
CA PRO A 302 18.03 -12.01 17.83
C PRO A 302 18.09 -11.50 19.27
N SER A 303 17.53 -12.26 20.20
CA SER A 303 17.64 -11.98 21.62
C SER A 303 19.11 -11.97 22.05
N THR A 304 19.57 -10.86 22.60
CA THR A 304 20.88 -10.75 23.27
C THR A 304 20.67 -10.66 24.77
N LEU A 305 21.68 -11.04 25.56
CA LEU A 305 21.62 -10.90 27.02
C LEU A 305 21.33 -9.45 27.41
N GLN A 306 21.99 -8.51 26.76
CA GLN A 306 21.87 -7.07 27.00
C GLN A 306 20.58 -6.47 26.40
N ASN A 307 19.91 -7.19 25.49
CA ASN A 307 18.78 -6.70 24.70
C ASN A 307 19.10 -5.40 23.94
N ASP A 308 20.33 -5.29 23.45
CA ASP A 308 20.90 -4.13 22.74
C ASP A 308 20.60 -4.13 21.24
N ASN A 309 20.08 -5.25 20.72
CA ASN A 309 19.62 -5.37 19.34
C ASN A 309 18.14 -4.96 19.21
N TRP A 310 17.84 -4.24 18.14
CA TRP A 310 16.52 -3.71 17.82
C TRP A 310 16.00 -4.32 16.53
N ASN A 311 14.71 -4.64 16.53
CA ASN A 311 14.02 -4.98 15.29
C ASN A 311 14.09 -3.79 14.33
N VAL A 312 14.15 -4.06 13.04
CA VAL A 312 14.28 -3.01 12.02
C VAL A 312 13.31 -3.25 10.86
N PHE A 313 12.85 -2.14 10.28
CA PHE A 313 12.34 -2.14 8.92
C PHE A 313 13.49 -1.85 7.96
N LYS A 314 13.54 -2.61 6.87
CA LYS A 314 14.48 -2.44 5.76
C LYS A 314 13.70 -1.98 4.54
N ILE A 315 14.00 -0.78 4.07
CA ILE A 315 13.43 -0.20 2.85
C ILE A 315 14.54 -0.22 1.81
N ARG A 316 14.40 -1.11 0.82
CA ARG A 316 15.37 -1.27 -0.27
C ARG A 316 14.86 -0.55 -1.48
N THR A 317 15.42 0.61 -1.79
CA THR A 317 14.92 1.48 -2.85
C THR A 317 15.89 1.52 -4.03
N PHE A 318 15.31 1.66 -5.22
CA PHE A 318 16.05 1.92 -6.43
C PHE A 318 15.40 3.10 -7.13
N ALA A 319 16.16 4.17 -7.35
CA ALA A 319 15.69 5.34 -8.07
C ALA A 319 16.83 5.90 -8.92
N ARG A 320 16.57 6.11 -10.21
CA ARG A 320 17.54 6.74 -11.14
C ARG A 320 18.92 6.07 -11.14
N GLY A 321 18.96 4.74 -11.06
CA GLY A 321 20.20 3.97 -11.04
C GLY A 321 20.90 3.87 -9.68
N ILE A 322 20.42 4.58 -8.66
CA ILE A 322 20.94 4.51 -7.30
C ILE A 322 20.15 3.44 -6.54
N SER A 323 20.85 2.46 -5.97
CA SER A 323 20.29 1.47 -5.05
C SER A 323 20.71 1.76 -3.62
N GLU A 324 19.76 1.70 -2.69
CA GLU A 324 20.03 1.99 -1.28
C GLU A 324 19.18 1.19 -0.28
N THR A 325 19.85 0.94 0.83
CA THR A 325 19.54 0.39 2.15
C THR A 325 19.02 1.32 3.24
N ILE A 326 17.73 1.58 3.44
CA ILE A 326 17.30 2.37 4.62
C ILE A 326 16.86 1.45 5.74
N THR A 327 17.48 1.61 6.90
CA THR A 327 17.24 0.82 8.10
C THR A 327 16.62 1.69 9.18
N LEU A 328 15.38 1.39 9.54
CA LEU A 328 14.61 2.11 10.56
C LEU A 328 14.39 1.21 11.78
N PRO A 329 15.06 1.48 12.92
CA PRO A 329 14.81 0.76 14.16
C PRO A 329 13.36 0.93 14.60
N TYR A 330 12.75 -0.13 15.10
CA TYR A 330 11.41 -0.09 15.65
C TYR A 330 11.29 -1.04 16.84
N CYS A 331 10.35 -0.75 17.73
CA CYS A 331 10.02 -1.65 18.83
C CYS A 331 8.54 -1.53 19.19
N ALA A 332 7.98 -2.60 19.73
CA ALA A 332 6.72 -2.51 20.45
C ALA A 332 6.96 -1.76 21.77
N ARG A 333 6.01 -0.93 22.20
CA ARG A 333 6.07 -0.29 23.52
C ARG A 333 6.10 -1.32 24.67
N GLY A 334 5.53 -2.50 24.46
CA GLY A 334 5.23 -3.47 25.51
C GLY A 334 3.95 -3.13 26.28
N GLY A 335 3.43 -4.09 27.05
CA GLY A 335 2.15 -3.97 27.77
C GLY A 335 0.92 -4.15 26.88
N SER A 336 -0.24 -3.66 27.32
CA SER A 336 -1.53 -3.81 26.62
C SER A 336 -1.77 -2.82 25.47
N SER A 337 -0.79 -1.96 25.14
CA SER A 337 -0.96 -0.96 24.08
C SER A 337 -0.44 -1.45 22.74
N SER A 338 -1.24 -1.29 21.69
CA SER A 338 -0.89 -1.56 20.29
C SER A 338 0.03 -0.50 19.65
N LEU A 339 0.77 0.26 20.46
CA LEU A 339 1.66 1.32 20.00
C LEU A 339 3.07 0.79 19.75
N TYR A 340 3.61 1.16 18.59
CA TYR A 340 4.97 0.85 18.19
C TYR A 340 5.74 2.16 18.03
N MET A 341 7.00 2.15 18.46
CA MET A 341 7.96 3.20 18.14
C MET A 341 8.67 2.85 16.84
N ILE A 342 8.88 3.82 15.97
CA ILE A 342 9.80 3.75 14.83
C ILE A 342 10.72 4.98 14.88
N ARG A 343 12.01 4.76 14.69
CA ARG A 343 13.04 5.81 14.72
C ARG A 343 13.54 6.10 13.31
N ASP A 344 13.53 7.38 12.93
CA ASP A 344 14.17 7.87 11.71
C ASP A 344 15.32 8.85 12.01
N GLY A 345 15.78 9.59 10.99
CA GLY A 345 16.85 10.57 11.14
C GLY A 345 16.48 11.73 12.07
N GLU A 346 15.20 12.12 12.12
CA GLU A 346 14.75 13.29 12.86
C GLU A 346 14.26 12.96 14.27
N GLY A 347 13.77 11.75 14.53
CA GLY A 347 13.36 11.40 15.88
C GLY A 347 12.63 10.07 16.01
N ASP A 348 11.92 9.97 17.13
CA ASP A 348 11.08 8.83 17.50
C ASP A 348 9.61 9.15 17.24
N TRP A 349 8.98 8.27 16.47
CA TRP A 349 7.59 8.40 16.04
C TRP A 349 6.78 7.19 16.50
N PHE A 350 5.51 7.41 16.79
CA PHE A 350 4.62 6.39 17.34
C PHE A 350 3.33 6.28 16.55
N GLY A 351 2.85 5.07 16.39
CA GLY A 351 1.54 4.79 15.82
C GLY A 351 1.10 3.36 16.12
N SER A 352 -0.11 3.03 15.68
CA SER A 352 -0.49 1.63 15.55
C SER A 352 0.42 0.95 14.52
N PHE A 353 0.50 -0.39 14.53
CA PHE A 353 1.25 -1.09 13.49
C PHE A 353 0.74 -0.75 12.08
N PRO A 354 -0.58 -0.68 11.80
CA PRO A 354 -1.10 -0.19 10.51
C PRO A 354 -0.63 1.21 10.12
N ASP A 355 -0.52 2.14 11.08
CA ASP A 355 -0.04 3.50 10.81
C ASP A 355 1.45 3.51 10.46
N ILE A 356 2.29 2.79 11.21
CA ILE A 356 3.72 2.64 10.88
C ILE A 356 3.89 1.92 9.55
N SER A 357 3.14 0.83 9.36
CA SER A 357 3.07 0.07 8.13
C SER A 357 2.78 0.99 6.93
N SER A 358 1.79 1.86 7.03
CA SER A 358 1.45 2.84 5.99
C SER A 358 2.53 3.93 5.84
N ALA A 359 3.14 4.36 6.94
CA ALA A 359 4.16 5.40 6.95
C ALA A 359 5.44 4.99 6.20
N LEU A 360 5.81 3.70 6.25
CA LEU A 360 7.00 3.14 5.61
C LEU A 360 6.98 3.27 4.08
N GLU A 361 5.81 3.41 3.45
CA GLU A 361 5.67 3.48 1.99
C GLU A 361 6.13 4.81 1.41
N GLY A 362 6.46 5.77 2.28
CA GLY A 362 7.07 7.04 1.90
C GLY A 362 6.19 7.90 0.98
N PRO A 363 6.80 8.89 0.32
CA PRO A 363 6.09 9.82 -0.57
C PRO A 363 5.87 9.30 -1.99
N LEU A 364 5.97 7.98 -2.24
CA LEU A 364 5.96 7.43 -3.59
C LEU A 364 4.77 7.89 -4.44
N ALA A 365 5.05 8.02 -5.74
CA ALA A 365 4.17 8.64 -6.73
C ALA A 365 2.77 8.01 -6.86
N TRP A 366 2.55 6.78 -6.40
CA TRP A 366 1.20 6.18 -6.42
C TRP A 366 0.21 6.92 -5.51
N THR A 367 0.68 7.62 -4.48
CA THR A 367 -0.13 8.57 -3.70
C THR A 367 -0.65 9.75 -4.54
N LYS A 368 -0.12 9.93 -5.75
CA LYS A 368 -0.51 10.93 -6.75
C LYS A 368 -1.44 10.37 -7.84
N THR A 369 -1.59 9.05 -7.97
CA THR A 369 -2.47 8.41 -8.99
C THR A 369 -3.58 7.54 -8.40
N GLY A 370 -3.60 7.36 -7.06
CA GLY A 370 -4.66 6.67 -6.35
C GLY A 370 -5.96 7.46 -6.23
N VAL A 371 -6.99 6.82 -5.67
CA VAL A 371 -8.33 7.40 -5.40
C VAL A 371 -8.27 8.71 -4.58
N LYS A 372 -7.14 8.96 -3.90
CA LYS A 372 -6.85 10.19 -3.16
C LYS A 372 -5.53 10.82 -3.63
N ALA A 373 -5.37 10.96 -4.94
CA ALA A 373 -4.24 11.67 -5.55
C ALA A 373 -4.04 13.04 -4.90
N THR A 374 -2.93 13.24 -4.20
CA THR A 374 -2.59 14.55 -3.62
C THR A 374 -2.11 15.47 -4.74
N ARG A 375 -3.04 16.22 -5.36
CA ARG A 375 -2.81 17.00 -6.60
C ARG A 375 -1.78 18.15 -6.50
N TYR A 376 -1.12 18.38 -5.37
CA TYR A 376 -0.37 19.62 -5.11
C TYR A 376 1.12 19.48 -4.76
N LEU A 377 1.74 18.30 -4.90
CA LEU A 377 3.19 18.21 -4.72
C LEU A 377 3.91 18.72 -5.96
N LYS A 378 4.64 19.83 -5.82
CA LYS A 378 5.37 20.47 -6.92
C LYS A 378 6.52 19.57 -7.38
N PRO A 379 6.77 19.42 -8.70
CA PRO A 379 7.80 18.53 -9.24
C PRO A 379 9.24 18.79 -8.76
N TYR A 380 9.54 19.99 -8.27
CA TYR A 380 10.89 20.37 -7.85
C TYR A 380 11.26 19.96 -6.42
N GLU A 381 10.29 19.50 -5.60
CA GLU A 381 10.54 19.02 -4.24
C GLU A 381 10.86 17.53 -4.20
N TRP A 382 11.22 16.93 -5.34
CA TRP A 382 11.71 15.55 -5.40
C TRP A 382 13.14 15.50 -4.89
N ASN A 383 13.31 15.79 -3.60
CA ASN A 383 14.48 15.31 -2.91
C ASN A 383 14.36 13.80 -2.91
N ASN A 384 15.31 13.11 -3.54
CA ASN A 384 15.26 11.65 -3.76
C ASN A 384 15.39 10.85 -2.46
N ASP A 385 15.42 11.53 -1.31
CA ASP A 385 15.46 10.86 -0.03
C ASP A 385 14.10 10.29 0.30
N TRP A 386 14.08 8.97 0.48
CA TRP A 386 12.91 8.29 1.01
C TRP A 386 12.70 8.70 2.47
N VAL A 387 11.63 9.46 2.71
CA VAL A 387 11.27 9.93 4.05
C VAL A 387 10.07 9.18 4.58
N LEU A 388 10.09 8.84 5.87
CA LEU A 388 8.98 8.25 6.59
C LEU A 388 7.76 9.20 6.58
N ASN A 389 6.58 8.73 6.16
CA ASN A 389 5.38 9.57 6.19
C ASN A 389 4.81 9.66 7.61
N ARG A 390 5.07 10.78 8.27
CA ARG A 390 4.69 11.01 9.68
C ARG A 390 3.28 11.56 9.90
N THR A 391 2.47 11.73 8.85
CA THR A 391 1.15 12.40 8.96
C THR A 391 0.19 11.74 9.95
N LYS A 392 0.32 10.43 10.19
CA LYS A 392 -0.46 9.65 11.15
C LYS A 392 0.33 9.24 12.39
N LEU A 393 1.57 9.68 12.54
CA LEU A 393 2.43 9.30 13.64
C LEU A 393 2.52 10.44 14.67
N ALA A 394 2.58 10.08 15.95
CA ALA A 394 2.77 11.00 17.04
C ALA A 394 4.26 11.10 17.42
N PRO A 395 4.82 12.29 17.64
CA PRO A 395 6.20 12.44 18.09
C PRO A 395 6.36 11.98 19.55
N ARG A 396 7.59 11.59 19.92
CA ARG A 396 8.00 11.18 21.28
C ARG A 396 7.40 12.04 22.39
N ASP A 397 7.56 13.37 22.33
CA ASP A 397 7.13 14.26 23.42
C ASP A 397 5.61 14.23 23.65
N SER A 398 4.83 14.13 22.57
CA SER A 398 3.37 14.01 22.63
C SER A 398 2.97 12.71 23.32
N VAL A 399 3.66 11.61 23.02
CA VAL A 399 3.40 10.27 23.56
C VAL A 399 3.83 10.15 25.02
N ILE A 400 4.99 10.73 25.38
CA ILE A 400 5.43 10.83 26.78
C ILE A 400 4.39 11.60 27.59
N LYS A 401 3.99 12.78 27.12
CA LYS A 401 3.01 13.63 27.82
C LYS A 401 1.65 12.95 27.96
N LYS A 402 1.18 12.25 26.92
CA LYS A 402 -0.17 11.66 26.89
C LYS A 402 -0.25 10.32 27.60
N PHE A 403 0.79 9.51 27.56
CA PHE A 403 0.73 8.11 27.99
C PHE A 403 1.81 7.71 29.00
N GLY A 404 2.70 8.63 29.40
CA GLY A 404 3.77 8.36 30.36
C GLY A 404 4.76 7.30 29.88
N VAL A 405 4.97 7.18 28.57
CA VAL A 405 5.86 6.15 28.00
C VAL A 405 7.31 6.47 28.34
N SER A 406 8.09 5.45 28.72
CA SER A 406 9.53 5.55 28.87
C SER A 406 10.18 4.29 28.33
N PHE A 407 11.19 4.44 27.47
CA PHE A 407 12.02 3.35 26.99
C PHE A 407 13.35 3.35 27.74
N ARG A 408 13.91 2.15 27.94
CA ARG A 408 15.28 1.99 28.44
C ARG A 408 16.29 2.77 27.60
N LEU A 409 16.13 2.73 26.27
CA LEU A 409 16.94 3.50 25.33
C LEU A 409 16.99 4.98 25.71
N TRP A 410 15.83 5.59 25.97
CA TRP A 410 15.74 7.00 26.30
C TRP A 410 16.45 7.35 27.59
N LYS A 411 16.36 6.49 28.61
CA LYS A 411 17.12 6.68 29.86
C LYS A 411 18.63 6.62 29.62
N HIS A 412 19.08 5.70 28.75
CA HIS A 412 20.49 5.59 28.39
C HIS A 412 20.96 6.83 27.58
N GLU A 413 20.14 7.33 26.66
CA GLU A 413 20.41 8.55 25.89
C GLU A 413 20.45 9.79 26.80
N ASP A 414 19.54 9.88 27.77
CA ASP A 414 19.50 10.98 28.74
C ASP A 414 20.72 10.96 29.67
N ALA A 415 21.18 9.78 30.09
CA ALA A 415 22.36 9.60 30.95
C ALA A 415 23.68 9.90 30.21
N THR A 416 23.79 9.48 28.95
CA THR A 416 24.99 9.68 28.13
C THR A 416 25.02 11.04 27.43
N ARG A 417 23.87 11.71 27.30
CA ARG A 417 23.64 12.88 26.44
C ARG A 417 23.95 12.62 24.95
N LEU A 418 23.89 11.36 24.52
CA LEU A 418 24.20 10.92 23.15
C LEU A 418 23.02 10.13 22.57
N LYS A 419 22.86 10.19 21.23
CA LYS A 419 21.91 9.33 20.51
C LYS A 419 22.54 7.96 20.33
N LEU A 420 22.02 6.96 21.03
CA LEU A 420 22.62 5.61 21.10
C LEU A 420 22.06 4.65 20.05
N LEU A 421 21.02 5.04 19.34
CA LEU A 421 20.42 4.26 18.26
C LEU A 421 20.04 5.19 17.12
N SER A 422 20.46 4.87 15.90
CA SER A 422 20.21 5.72 14.73
C SER A 422 19.66 4.90 13.57
N ALA A 423 18.74 5.52 12.83
CA ALA A 423 18.45 5.07 11.47
C ALA A 423 19.72 5.22 10.63
N ARG A 424 19.92 4.30 9.68
CA ARG A 424 21.09 4.34 8.78
C ARG A 424 20.68 4.12 7.33
N LYS A 425 21.50 4.67 6.45
CA LYS A 425 21.39 4.56 4.99
C LYS A 425 22.68 3.93 4.47
N VAL A 426 22.57 2.81 3.74
CA VAL A 426 23.70 2.06 3.20
C VAL A 426 23.53 1.93 1.69
N ALA A 427 24.61 1.99 0.91
CA ALA A 427 24.52 1.77 -0.54
C ALA A 427 24.18 0.30 -0.89
N GLY A 428 23.37 0.10 -1.92
CA GLY A 428 22.94 -1.23 -2.37
C GLY A 428 21.88 -1.89 -1.50
N PHE A 429 21.65 -3.19 -1.73
CA PHE A 429 20.59 -3.99 -1.08
C PHE A 429 21.07 -4.95 0.00
N GLY A 430 22.38 -5.03 0.21
CA GLY A 430 23.04 -6.04 1.03
C GLY A 430 22.85 -5.89 2.53
N ASP A 431 22.41 -4.73 3.03
CA ASP A 431 22.18 -4.53 4.47
C ASP A 431 21.01 -5.40 4.96
N THR A 432 21.36 -6.47 5.67
CA THR A 432 20.45 -7.41 6.34
C THR A 432 20.57 -7.35 7.86
N GLU A 433 21.52 -6.57 8.37
CA GLU A 433 21.84 -6.53 9.80
C GLU A 433 20.74 -5.82 10.60
N VAL A 434 20.63 -6.16 11.88
CA VAL A 434 19.75 -5.45 12.81
C VAL A 434 20.34 -4.08 13.16
N ALA A 435 19.64 -3.30 13.98
CA ALA A 435 20.22 -2.10 14.57
C ALA A 435 20.67 -2.44 15.99
N THR A 436 21.94 -2.18 16.29
CA THR A 436 22.50 -2.39 17.64
C THR A 436 22.69 -1.04 18.30
N GLN A 437 22.35 -0.97 19.58
CA GLN A 437 22.58 0.21 20.40
C GLN A 437 24.10 0.44 20.53
N PHE A 438 24.55 1.61 20.09
CA PHE A 438 25.93 2.03 20.26
C PHE A 438 26.21 2.32 21.74
N LEU A 439 27.35 1.82 22.22
CA LEU A 439 27.86 2.09 23.56
C LEU A 439 29.01 3.09 23.47
N PRO A 440 28.90 4.29 24.07
CA PRO A 440 29.96 5.29 24.00
C PRO A 440 31.25 4.82 24.68
N GLU A 441 32.38 5.40 24.25
CA GLU A 441 33.66 5.15 24.91
C GLU A 441 33.60 5.52 26.40
N GLY A 442 34.19 4.69 27.26
CA GLY A 442 34.13 4.86 28.72
C GLY A 442 32.82 4.40 29.36
N TRP A 443 31.89 3.79 28.63
CA TRP A 443 30.68 3.17 29.18
C TRP A 443 30.74 1.65 29.04
N ARG A 444 30.10 0.94 29.97
CA ARG A 444 29.96 -0.52 29.94
C ARG A 444 28.52 -0.94 30.19
N TRP A 445 28.17 -2.13 29.68
CA TRP A 445 26.94 -2.80 30.09
C TRP A 445 27.10 -3.33 31.53
N ALA A 446 26.12 -3.04 32.38
CA ALA A 446 26.06 -3.51 33.76
C ALA A 446 24.69 -4.15 34.04
N VAL A 447 24.70 -5.14 34.92
CA VAL A 447 23.47 -5.76 35.43
C VAL A 447 23.00 -4.93 36.61
N ALA A 448 21.97 -4.11 36.43
CA ALA A 448 21.28 -3.51 37.58
C ALA A 448 20.56 -4.63 38.36
N GLU A 449 20.25 -4.41 39.64
CA GLU A 449 19.66 -5.42 40.54
C GLU A 449 18.61 -6.31 39.83
N GLY A 450 18.95 -7.60 39.66
CA GLY A 450 18.13 -8.60 38.98
C GLY A 450 18.72 -9.13 37.65
N PRO A 451 18.53 -10.41 37.32
CA PRO A 451 19.20 -11.07 36.17
C PRO A 451 18.80 -10.56 34.77
N TRP A 452 17.80 -9.67 34.68
CA TRP A 452 17.24 -9.19 33.41
C TRP A 452 17.26 -7.66 33.26
N ASN A 453 17.88 -6.94 34.20
CA ASN A 453 17.90 -5.47 34.23
C ASN A 453 19.23 -4.92 33.71
N TRP A 454 19.61 -5.27 32.47
CA TRP A 454 20.79 -4.68 31.85
C TRP A 454 20.61 -3.18 31.63
N THR A 455 21.59 -2.40 32.09
CA THR A 455 21.72 -0.95 31.87
C THR A 455 23.14 -0.61 31.44
N ILE A 456 23.42 0.67 31.22
CA ILE A 456 24.78 1.16 30.94
C ILE A 456 25.24 2.07 32.08
N GLU A 457 26.52 1.98 32.43
CA GLU A 457 27.15 2.84 33.44
C GLU A 457 28.53 3.31 32.98
N PRO A 458 29.02 4.45 33.50
CA PRO A 458 30.41 4.86 33.28
C PRO A 458 31.38 3.84 33.86
N MET A 459 32.47 3.56 33.15
CA MET A 459 33.59 2.82 33.70
C MET A 459 34.26 3.68 34.78
N ALA A 460 34.51 3.11 35.96
CA ALA A 460 35.33 3.77 36.97
C ALA A 460 36.71 4.07 36.38
N ALA A 461 37.19 5.31 36.54
CA ALA A 461 38.57 5.65 36.24
C ALA A 461 39.47 4.89 37.21
N TYR A 462 40.17 3.88 36.70
CA TYR A 462 41.17 3.12 37.45
C TYR A 462 42.51 3.83 37.43
#